data_AF-A0AAV6YV64-F1
#
_entry.id   AF-A0AAV6YV64-F1
#
_cell.length_a   1.000
_cell.length_b   1.000
_cell.length_c   1.000
_cell.angle_alpha   90.00
_cell.angle_beta   90.00
_cell.angle_gamma   90.00
#
_symmetry.space_group_name_H-M   'P 1'
#
loop_
_entity.id
_entity.type
_entity.pdbx_description
1 polymer ?
#
loop_
_entity_poly.entity_id
_entity_poly.type
_entity_poly.pdbx_seq_one_letter_code
_entity_poly.pdbx_strand_id
1 'polypeptide(L)'
;IPSINQEAAKQALLDYVSGQCCYGSSPAEEMEITQLRPFNTYRYRLETFTESRSCEWVTKPLTGGALDSPDKGPAPQPWEVHVKTPTLFHDETEKLPVPHTTSKKSCQECNGKGKIICQTCNGNSRMKCGDCNGSGKRSEEECMNCNGTGSMGCRTCNQTNVQTCPGCSGKGQVMTFIELTVTWKNNIYEFIPDHHSEFPTDLFKKVTGEKMYVDEQILVPPVINFPEPSINQNSQTAVQQHYSQYMSTCRILKQVSTEYLL
;
A
#
# COMPACT_ATOMS: atom_id res chain seq x y z
N ILE A 1 10.02 40.29 2.16
CA ILE A 1 10.10 39.15 1.22
C ILE A 1 11.47 38.53 1.43
N PRO A 2 11.57 37.22 1.72
CA PRO A 2 12.84 36.54 1.85
C PRO A 2 13.67 36.75 0.58
N SER A 3 14.96 37.01 0.75
CA SER A 3 15.88 37.15 -0.37
C SER A 3 17.19 36.47 -0.02
N ILE A 4 17.64 35.60 -0.90
CA ILE A 4 18.95 34.95 -0.80
C ILE A 4 20.01 36.02 -1.13
N ASN A 5 21.07 36.13 -0.33
CA ASN A 5 22.21 36.99 -0.63
C ASN A 5 23.17 36.32 -1.62
N GLN A 6 24.13 37.07 -2.16
CA GLN A 6 25.05 36.54 -3.17
C GLN A 6 25.89 35.38 -2.63
N GLU A 7 26.30 35.46 -1.37
CA GLU A 7 27.09 34.44 -0.69
C GLU A 7 26.33 33.12 -0.59
N ALA A 8 25.08 33.15 -0.15
CA ALA A 8 24.25 31.95 -0.04
C ALA A 8 23.91 31.34 -1.40
N ALA A 9 23.66 32.18 -2.42
CA ALA A 9 23.43 31.69 -3.78
C ALA A 9 24.67 30.99 -4.36
N LYS A 10 25.86 31.58 -4.14
CA LYS A 10 27.13 30.99 -4.57
C LYS A 10 27.43 29.70 -3.82
N GLN A 11 27.22 29.66 -2.51
CA GLN A 11 27.41 28.46 -1.70
C GLN A 11 26.49 27.32 -2.15
N ALA A 12 25.21 27.60 -2.40
CA ALA A 12 24.26 26.59 -2.88
C ALA A 12 24.68 25.98 -4.24
N LEU A 13 25.24 26.79 -5.13
CA LEU A 13 25.79 26.29 -6.40
C LEU A 13 27.03 25.42 -6.19
N LEU A 14 27.94 25.82 -5.30
CA LEU A 14 29.12 25.02 -4.94
C LEU A 14 28.73 23.67 -4.34
N ASP A 15 27.75 23.66 -3.43
CA ASP A 15 27.22 22.43 -2.83
C ASP A 15 26.63 21.51 -3.90
N TYR A 16 25.84 22.06 -4.84
CA TYR A 16 25.31 21.31 -5.98
C TYR A 16 26.42 20.71 -6.85
N VAL A 17 27.44 21.50 -7.20
CA VAL A 17 28.58 21.07 -8.02
C VAL A 17 29.36 19.94 -7.33
N SER A 18 29.60 20.06 -6.03
CA SER A 18 30.33 19.04 -5.24
C SER A 18 29.64 17.68 -5.22
N GLY A 19 28.31 17.65 -5.37
CA GLY A 19 27.52 16.43 -5.46
C GLY A 19 27.56 15.75 -6.83
N GLN A 20 28.16 16.37 -7.86
CA GLN A 20 28.23 15.83 -9.21
C GLN A 20 29.62 15.23 -9.50
N CYS A 21 29.67 13.94 -9.82
CA CYS A 21 30.89 13.13 -9.95
C CYS A 21 31.96 13.68 -10.93
N CYS A 22 31.59 14.55 -11.86
CA CYS A 22 32.45 14.97 -12.96
C CYS A 22 32.47 16.49 -13.19
N TYR A 23 31.93 17.30 -12.27
CA TYR A 23 31.94 18.76 -12.42
C TYR A 23 33.21 19.32 -11.79
N GLY A 24 33.91 20.19 -12.53
CA GLY A 24 34.96 21.02 -11.95
C GLY A 24 34.35 22.18 -11.16
N SER A 25 34.93 22.53 -10.00
CA SER A 25 34.41 23.61 -9.15
C SER A 25 34.82 25.01 -9.60
N SER A 26 35.89 25.14 -10.38
CA SER A 26 36.46 26.44 -10.79
C SER A 26 35.43 27.42 -11.38
N PRO A 27 34.51 27.03 -12.29
CA PRO A 27 33.50 27.96 -12.79
C PRO A 27 32.56 28.49 -11.69
N ALA A 28 32.18 27.67 -10.70
CA ALA A 28 31.32 28.10 -9.60
C ALA A 28 32.08 28.92 -8.54
N GLU A 29 33.38 28.66 -8.35
CA GLU A 29 34.25 29.41 -7.43
C GLU A 29 34.61 30.80 -7.97
N GLU A 30 34.89 30.91 -9.27
CA GLU A 30 35.40 32.13 -9.90
C GLU A 30 34.30 33.01 -10.50
N MET A 31 33.08 32.49 -10.68
CA MET A 31 31.99 33.31 -11.24
C MET A 31 31.67 34.53 -10.39
N GLU A 32 31.37 35.62 -11.08
CA GLU A 32 30.83 36.86 -10.52
C GLU A 32 29.33 36.95 -10.82
N ILE A 33 28.52 37.08 -9.76
CA ILE A 33 27.08 37.28 -9.89
C ILE A 33 26.83 38.73 -10.27
N THR A 34 26.53 38.98 -11.55
CA THR A 34 26.27 40.33 -12.07
C THR A 34 24.91 40.87 -11.64
N GLN A 35 23.91 40.00 -11.52
CA GLN A 35 22.56 40.37 -11.11
C GLN A 35 21.90 39.21 -10.37
N LEU A 36 21.29 39.52 -9.23
CA LEU A 36 20.45 38.60 -8.47
C LEU A 36 19.04 39.18 -8.40
N ARG A 37 18.07 38.50 -9.01
CA ARG A 37 16.66 38.89 -8.95
C ARG A 37 15.92 37.90 -8.06
N PRO A 38 15.34 38.33 -6.93
CA PRO A 38 14.53 37.43 -6.12
C PRO A 38 13.29 37.02 -6.89
N PHE A 39 13.01 35.73 -6.90
CA PHE A 39 11.80 35.17 -7.48
C PHE A 39 11.11 34.39 -6.38
N ASN A 40 10.03 34.97 -5.85
CA ASN A 40 9.24 34.33 -4.80
C ASN A 40 7.92 33.91 -5.41
N THR A 41 7.45 32.73 -5.03
CA THR A 41 6.12 32.24 -5.42
C THR A 41 5.43 31.66 -4.20
N TYR A 42 4.20 31.18 -4.40
CA TYR A 42 3.43 30.57 -3.35
C TYR A 42 3.10 29.13 -3.71
N ARG A 43 2.87 28.30 -2.69
CA ARG A 43 2.28 26.96 -2.89
C ARG A 43 1.06 26.83 -2.02
N TYR A 44 -0.06 26.53 -2.63
CA TYR A 44 -1.26 26.07 -1.94
C TYR A 44 -1.25 24.55 -1.86
N ARG A 45 -1.50 24.00 -0.67
CA ARG A 45 -1.58 22.57 -0.42
C ARG A 45 -2.84 22.26 0.38
N LEU A 46 -3.68 21.38 -0.14
CA LEU A 46 -4.86 20.85 0.55
C LEU A 46 -4.67 19.36 0.81
N GLU A 47 -4.67 18.98 2.08
CA GLU A 47 -4.68 17.60 2.52
C GLU A 47 -6.09 17.22 2.96
N THR A 48 -6.60 16.09 2.48
CA THR A 48 -7.92 15.56 2.86
C THR A 48 -7.77 14.13 3.31
N PHE A 49 -7.86 13.94 4.62
CA PHE A 49 -7.74 12.66 5.27
C PHE A 49 -9.08 11.95 5.31
N THR A 50 -9.15 10.81 4.64
CA THR A 50 -10.39 10.07 4.43
C THR A 50 -10.30 8.67 5.00
N GLU A 51 -11.43 8.16 5.51
CA GLU A 51 -11.62 6.77 5.86
C GLU A 51 -12.64 6.12 4.91
N SER A 52 -12.32 4.97 4.35
CA SER A 52 -13.26 4.11 3.63
C SER A 52 -13.28 2.72 4.26
N ARG A 53 -14.42 2.04 4.15
CA ARG A 53 -14.63 0.70 4.69
C ARG A 53 -15.25 -0.21 3.63
N SER A 54 -14.74 -1.43 3.52
CA SER A 54 -15.31 -2.49 2.68
C SER A 54 -15.36 -3.81 3.44
N CYS A 55 -16.31 -4.67 3.06
CA CYS A 55 -16.52 -5.96 3.70
C CYS A 55 -16.47 -7.08 2.67
N GLU A 56 -15.76 -8.14 2.98
CA GLU A 56 -15.68 -9.34 2.16
C GLU A 56 -15.81 -10.62 3.00
N TRP A 57 -16.41 -11.66 2.43
CA TRP A 57 -16.45 -12.98 3.08
C TRP A 57 -15.11 -13.67 2.93
N VAL A 58 -14.52 -14.06 4.05
CA VAL A 58 -13.22 -14.73 4.08
C VAL A 58 -13.37 -16.12 4.70
N THR A 59 -12.60 -17.08 4.19
CA THR A 59 -12.49 -18.43 4.73
C THR A 59 -11.03 -18.73 5.05
N LYS A 60 -10.75 -19.12 6.30
CA LYS A 60 -9.39 -19.49 6.76
C LYS A 60 -9.43 -20.85 7.45
N PRO A 61 -8.31 -21.59 7.51
CA PRO A 61 -8.20 -22.78 8.36
C PRO A 61 -8.66 -22.48 9.78
N LEU A 62 -9.40 -23.40 10.40
CA LEU A 62 -9.90 -23.20 11.76
C LEU A 62 -8.72 -23.01 12.73
N THR A 63 -8.64 -21.89 13.45
CA THR A 63 -7.64 -21.66 14.49
C THR A 63 -8.14 -22.19 15.85
N GLY A 64 -7.22 -22.38 16.80
CA GLY A 64 -7.61 -22.74 18.17
C GLY A 64 -8.21 -21.55 18.92
N GLY A 65 -9.11 -21.81 19.87
CA GLY A 65 -9.78 -20.78 20.66
C GLY A 65 -11.30 -20.77 20.49
N ALA A 66 -11.99 -19.99 21.32
CA ALA A 66 -13.44 -19.79 21.21
C ALA A 66 -13.75 -18.89 20.00
N LEU A 67 -14.63 -19.35 19.10
CA LEU A 67 -15.05 -18.57 17.96
C LEU A 67 -15.97 -17.42 18.39
N ASP A 68 -15.87 -16.29 17.70
CA ASP A 68 -16.80 -15.18 17.84
C ASP A 68 -17.99 -15.34 16.89
N SER A 69 -18.90 -16.23 17.29
CA SER A 69 -20.04 -16.68 16.49
C SER A 69 -21.29 -15.82 16.68
N PRO A 70 -22.27 -15.91 15.76
CA PRO A 70 -23.53 -15.17 15.85
C PRO A 70 -24.32 -15.38 17.16
N ASP A 71 -24.07 -16.49 17.86
CA ASP A 71 -24.69 -16.78 19.17
C ASP A 71 -24.25 -15.78 20.26
N LYS A 72 -23.16 -15.04 20.05
CA LYS A 72 -22.66 -14.02 21.00
C LYS A 72 -23.30 -12.64 20.82
N GLY A 73 -24.04 -12.42 19.73
CA GLY A 73 -24.70 -11.15 19.46
C GLY A 73 -24.95 -10.89 17.97
N PRO A 74 -25.72 -9.85 17.63
CA PRO A 74 -25.91 -9.43 16.24
C PRO A 74 -24.62 -8.84 15.68
N ALA A 75 -24.33 -9.10 14.40
CA ALA A 75 -23.20 -8.48 13.72
C ALA A 75 -23.43 -6.95 13.58
N PRO A 76 -22.47 -6.11 13.98
CA PRO A 76 -22.58 -4.65 13.84
C PRO A 76 -22.49 -4.22 12.38
N GLN A 77 -22.98 -3.02 12.07
CA GLN A 77 -22.75 -2.38 10.78
C GLN A 77 -21.25 -2.05 10.60
N PRO A 78 -20.74 -1.95 9.35
CA PRO A 78 -19.32 -1.71 9.10
C PRO A 78 -18.74 -0.51 9.85
N TRP A 79 -19.52 0.55 10.06
CA TRP A 79 -19.12 1.79 10.75
C TRP A 79 -19.30 1.76 12.27
N GLU A 80 -19.98 0.75 12.83
CA GLU A 80 -20.13 0.53 14.27
C GLU A 80 -18.98 -0.34 14.82
N VAL A 81 -18.23 -1.00 13.93
CA VAL A 81 -17.02 -1.73 14.30
C VAL A 81 -15.97 -0.74 14.81
N HIS A 82 -15.50 -0.97 16.03
CA HIS A 82 -14.44 -0.18 16.63
C HIS A 82 -13.10 -0.58 16.00
N VAL A 83 -12.35 0.41 15.56
CA VAL A 83 -11.00 0.27 14.99
C VAL A 83 -10.06 1.21 15.74
N LYS A 84 -8.76 0.95 15.65
CA LYS A 84 -7.77 1.84 16.26
C LYS A 84 -7.88 3.24 15.67
N THR A 85 -7.57 4.25 16.47
CA THR A 85 -7.48 5.62 15.97
C THR A 85 -6.29 5.71 15.01
N PRO A 86 -6.49 6.17 13.76
CA PRO A 86 -5.42 6.27 12.78
C PRO A 86 -4.47 7.42 13.13
N THR A 87 -3.24 7.36 12.62
CA THR A 87 -2.37 8.52 12.60
C THR A 87 -2.85 9.47 11.50
N LEU A 88 -3.22 10.71 11.85
CA LEU A 88 -3.74 11.67 10.87
C LEU A 88 -2.74 11.92 9.74
N PHE A 89 -3.27 12.06 8.52
CA PHE A 89 -2.51 12.36 7.30
C PHE A 89 -1.48 11.29 6.89
N HIS A 90 -1.63 10.05 7.37
CA HIS A 90 -0.80 8.91 6.98
C HIS A 90 -1.65 7.81 6.34
N ASP A 91 -1.20 7.29 5.20
CA ASP A 91 -1.87 6.18 4.52
C ASP A 91 -1.72 4.89 5.33
N GLU A 92 -2.83 4.24 5.65
CA GLU A 92 -2.85 3.00 6.42
C GLU A 92 -4.05 2.13 6.02
N THR A 93 -3.86 0.82 6.03
CA THR A 93 -4.94 -0.16 5.83
C THR A 93 -4.93 -1.18 6.95
N GLU A 94 -6.10 -1.43 7.55
CA GLU A 94 -6.30 -2.44 8.59
C GLU A 94 -7.37 -3.44 8.18
N LYS A 95 -7.12 -4.72 8.46
CA LYS A 95 -8.04 -5.83 8.20
C LYS A 95 -8.38 -6.53 9.51
N LEU A 96 -9.66 -6.64 9.81
CA LEU A 96 -10.15 -7.27 11.04
C LEU A 96 -11.46 -8.03 10.80
N PRO A 97 -11.74 -9.09 11.57
CA PRO A 97 -13.03 -9.76 11.50
C PRO A 97 -14.13 -8.85 12.06
N VAL A 98 -15.29 -8.81 11.38
CA VAL A 98 -16.50 -8.19 11.92
C VAL A 98 -16.99 -9.05 13.10
N PRO A 99 -17.24 -8.44 14.27
CA PRO A 99 -17.71 -9.16 15.45
C PRO A 99 -18.94 -10.03 15.17
N HIS A 100 -18.99 -11.19 15.83
CA HIS A 100 -20.09 -12.14 15.81
C HIS A 100 -20.42 -12.73 14.42
N THR A 101 -19.51 -12.63 13.44
CA THR A 101 -19.73 -13.22 12.10
C THR A 101 -19.04 -14.56 11.89
N THR A 102 -18.25 -15.03 12.88
CA THR A 102 -17.39 -16.21 12.69
C THR A 102 -18.16 -17.51 12.82
N SER A 103 -18.20 -18.27 11.72
CA SER A 103 -18.88 -19.56 11.65
C SER A 103 -17.92 -20.68 11.30
N LYS A 104 -18.04 -21.81 12.00
CA LYS A 104 -17.30 -23.04 11.71
C LYS A 104 -17.97 -23.81 10.57
N LYS A 105 -17.20 -24.26 9.58
CA LYS A 105 -17.69 -25.08 8.47
C LYS A 105 -16.75 -26.25 8.19
N SER A 106 -17.31 -27.33 7.65
CA SER A 106 -16.51 -28.42 7.10
C SER A 106 -15.76 -27.94 5.87
N CYS A 107 -14.46 -28.26 5.80
CA CYS A 107 -13.64 -27.93 4.65
C CYS A 107 -14.17 -28.65 3.40
N GLN A 108 -14.56 -27.88 2.39
CA GLN A 108 -15.11 -28.41 1.14
C GLN A 108 -14.04 -29.15 0.33
N GLU A 109 -12.82 -28.62 0.30
CA GLU A 109 -11.70 -29.19 -0.49
C GLU A 109 -11.37 -30.64 -0.09
N CYS A 110 -11.43 -30.97 1.20
CA CYS A 110 -11.17 -32.32 1.71
C CYS A 110 -12.42 -33.04 2.23
N ASN A 111 -13.62 -32.46 2.07
CA ASN A 111 -14.87 -32.96 2.63
C ASN A 111 -14.77 -33.33 4.12
N GLY A 112 -14.13 -32.47 4.91
CA GLY A 112 -13.96 -32.71 6.35
C GLY A 112 -12.83 -33.66 6.75
N LYS A 113 -12.12 -34.29 5.81
CA LYS A 113 -11.12 -35.34 6.10
C LYS A 113 -9.76 -34.82 6.56
N GLY A 114 -9.46 -33.54 6.32
CA GLY A 114 -8.15 -32.94 6.58
C GLY A 114 -7.03 -33.38 5.60
N LYS A 115 -7.30 -34.34 4.71
CA LYS A 115 -6.35 -34.84 3.73
C LYS A 115 -6.99 -34.88 2.34
N ILE A 116 -6.18 -34.63 1.31
CA ILE A 116 -6.54 -34.74 -0.10
C ILE A 116 -5.65 -35.79 -0.78
N ILE A 117 -6.08 -36.33 -1.91
CA ILE A 117 -5.24 -37.24 -2.71
C ILE A 117 -4.00 -36.48 -3.16
N CYS A 118 -2.83 -37.13 -3.10
CA CYS A 118 -1.60 -36.53 -3.61
C CYS A 118 -1.74 -36.30 -5.13
N GLN A 119 -1.72 -35.04 -5.53
CA GLN A 119 -1.87 -34.65 -6.94
C GLN A 119 -0.64 -34.99 -7.77
N THR A 120 0.54 -35.10 -7.14
CA THR A 120 1.78 -35.47 -7.84
C THR A 120 1.77 -36.94 -8.29
N CYS A 121 1.30 -37.86 -7.44
CA CYS A 121 1.24 -39.29 -7.78
C CYS A 121 -0.17 -39.79 -8.10
N ASN A 122 -1.19 -38.93 -8.13
CA ASN A 122 -2.60 -39.28 -8.28
C ASN A 122 -3.06 -40.42 -7.36
N GLY A 123 -2.56 -40.44 -6.12
CA GLY A 123 -2.89 -41.48 -5.14
C GLY A 123 -2.13 -42.81 -5.29
N ASN A 124 -1.22 -42.95 -6.27
CA ASN A 124 -0.49 -44.19 -6.52
C ASN A 124 0.65 -44.48 -5.55
N SER A 125 0.99 -43.54 -4.66
CA SER A 125 2.14 -43.53 -3.72
C SER A 125 3.54 -43.69 -4.33
N ARG A 126 3.62 -44.16 -5.57
CA ARG A 126 4.82 -44.33 -6.38
C ARG A 126 4.61 -43.68 -7.74
N MET A 127 5.71 -43.26 -8.35
CA MET A 127 5.76 -42.64 -9.67
C MET A 127 6.72 -43.42 -10.56
N LYS A 128 6.54 -43.35 -11.88
CA LYS A 128 7.44 -43.96 -12.84
C LYS A 128 8.87 -43.43 -12.62
N CYS A 129 9.85 -44.32 -12.58
CA CYS A 129 11.25 -43.89 -12.56
C CYS A 129 11.56 -43.17 -13.88
N GLY A 130 11.99 -41.90 -13.81
CA GLY A 130 12.34 -41.10 -14.98
C GLY A 130 13.54 -41.66 -15.73
N ASP A 131 14.51 -42.23 -15.01
CA ASP A 131 15.77 -42.70 -15.60
C ASP A 131 15.62 -43.95 -16.47
N CYS A 132 14.70 -44.85 -16.10
CA CYS A 132 14.41 -46.06 -16.88
C CYS A 132 13.03 -46.01 -17.55
N ASN A 133 12.31 -44.89 -17.47
CA ASN A 133 10.95 -44.75 -17.96
C ASN A 133 10.03 -45.93 -17.55
N GLY A 134 10.16 -46.43 -16.34
CA GLY A 134 9.30 -47.51 -15.83
C GLY A 134 9.74 -48.94 -16.15
N SER A 135 10.78 -49.15 -16.95
CA SER A 135 11.21 -50.50 -17.34
C SER A 135 11.92 -51.29 -16.23
N GLY A 136 12.43 -50.59 -15.20
CA GLY A 136 13.34 -51.17 -14.21
C GLY A 136 14.74 -51.43 -14.73
N LYS A 137 15.02 -51.18 -16.02
CA LYS A 137 16.30 -51.51 -16.67
C LYS A 137 16.87 -50.35 -17.48
N ARG A 138 18.20 -50.24 -17.51
CA ARG A 138 18.94 -49.31 -18.39
C ARG A 138 20.04 -50.10 -19.07
N SER A 139 20.00 -50.19 -20.40
CA SER A 139 20.97 -50.97 -21.18
C SER A 139 21.14 -52.41 -20.67
N GLU A 140 20.01 -53.10 -20.48
CA GLU A 140 19.91 -54.49 -19.98
C GLU A 140 20.30 -54.72 -18.51
N GLU A 141 20.95 -53.76 -17.86
CA GLU A 141 21.25 -53.77 -16.42
C GLU A 141 20.10 -53.22 -15.56
N GLU A 142 20.06 -53.61 -14.28
CA GLU A 142 19.10 -53.05 -13.32
C GLU A 142 19.31 -51.55 -13.14
N CYS A 143 18.21 -50.79 -13.21
CA CYS A 143 18.27 -49.35 -13.00
C CYS A 143 18.61 -49.05 -11.52
N MET A 144 19.81 -48.53 -11.27
CA MET A 144 20.29 -48.17 -9.92
C MET A 144 19.40 -47.13 -9.21
N ASN A 145 18.79 -46.20 -9.95
CA ASN A 145 17.97 -45.16 -9.32
C ASN A 145 16.69 -45.75 -8.68
N CYS A 146 16.10 -46.79 -9.29
CA CYS A 146 14.91 -47.47 -8.76
C CYS A 146 15.16 -48.90 -8.26
N ASN A 147 16.41 -49.35 -8.21
CA ASN A 147 16.82 -50.72 -7.85
C ASN A 147 15.98 -51.79 -8.57
N GLY A 148 15.87 -51.69 -9.90
CA GLY A 148 15.14 -52.67 -10.70
C GLY A 148 13.60 -52.57 -10.67
N THR A 149 13.02 -51.75 -9.77
CA THR A 149 11.56 -51.74 -9.55
C THR A 149 10.76 -50.98 -10.61
N GLY A 150 11.42 -50.16 -11.45
CA GLY A 150 10.78 -49.29 -12.43
C GLY A 150 10.01 -48.11 -11.82
N SER A 151 9.93 -47.98 -10.50
CA SER A 151 9.14 -46.93 -9.84
C SER A 151 9.87 -46.35 -8.64
N MET A 152 9.64 -45.07 -8.39
CA MET A 152 10.18 -44.34 -7.25
C MET A 152 9.05 -43.97 -6.30
N GLY A 153 9.29 -44.08 -5.00
CA GLY A 153 8.37 -43.55 -4.00
C GLY A 153 8.08 -42.06 -4.27
N CYS A 154 6.81 -41.66 -4.20
CA CYS A 154 6.46 -40.26 -4.35
C CYS A 154 6.99 -39.47 -3.15
N ARG A 155 7.92 -38.55 -3.40
CA ARG A 155 8.55 -37.72 -2.37
C ARG A 155 7.57 -36.65 -1.83
N THR A 156 6.66 -36.15 -2.66
CA THR A 156 5.71 -35.11 -2.27
C THR A 156 4.71 -35.55 -1.20
N CYS A 157 4.39 -36.85 -1.14
CA CYS A 157 3.50 -37.43 -0.14
C CYS A 157 4.18 -38.49 0.73
N ASN A 158 5.51 -38.63 0.63
CA ASN A 158 6.29 -39.64 1.33
C ASN A 158 5.67 -41.05 1.27
N GLN A 159 5.17 -41.44 0.10
CA GLN A 159 4.51 -42.73 -0.16
C GLN A 159 3.22 -42.97 0.65
N THR A 160 2.72 -42.00 1.41
CA THR A 160 1.34 -41.99 1.88
C THR A 160 0.56 -41.39 0.72
N ASN A 161 -0.05 -42.10 -0.20
CA ASN A 161 -0.93 -41.59 -1.29
C ASN A 161 -1.80 -40.29 -1.12
N VAL A 162 -1.84 -39.65 0.05
CA VAL A 162 -2.54 -38.43 0.42
C VAL A 162 -1.58 -37.31 0.88
N GLN A 163 -2.04 -36.07 0.85
CA GLN A 163 -1.37 -34.89 1.39
C GLN A 163 -2.29 -34.17 2.37
N THR A 164 -1.68 -33.43 3.30
CA THR A 164 -2.42 -32.50 4.17
C THR A 164 -3.19 -31.52 3.31
N CYS A 165 -4.50 -31.37 3.56
CA CYS A 165 -5.33 -30.42 2.83
C CYS A 165 -4.83 -28.97 3.10
N PRO A 166 -4.41 -28.21 2.08
CA PRO A 166 -3.91 -26.85 2.27
C PRO A 166 -5.01 -25.90 2.75
N GLY A 167 -6.23 -26.00 2.23
CA GLY A 167 -7.34 -25.10 2.60
C GLY A 167 -7.81 -25.18 4.05
N CYS A 168 -7.53 -26.27 4.77
CA CYS A 168 -7.82 -26.39 6.21
C CYS A 168 -6.60 -26.75 7.07
N SER A 169 -5.42 -26.77 6.49
CA SER A 169 -4.16 -27.14 7.14
C SER A 169 -4.26 -28.44 7.96
N GLY A 170 -4.93 -29.46 7.41
CA GLY A 170 -5.05 -30.77 8.06
C GLY A 170 -6.21 -30.94 9.03
N LYS A 171 -6.93 -29.87 9.38
CA LYS A 171 -7.95 -29.91 10.44
C LYS A 171 -9.32 -30.43 10.00
N GLY A 172 -9.55 -30.52 8.69
CA GLY A 172 -10.86 -30.85 8.11
C GLY A 172 -11.91 -29.75 8.29
N GLN A 173 -11.58 -28.67 9.00
CA GLN A 173 -12.51 -27.62 9.38
C GLN A 173 -11.91 -26.26 9.02
N VAL A 174 -12.78 -25.37 8.58
CA VAL A 174 -12.46 -23.97 8.28
C VAL A 174 -13.38 -23.06 9.09
N MET A 175 -12.95 -21.84 9.30
CA MET A 175 -13.78 -20.76 9.80
C MET A 175 -14.05 -19.78 8.68
N THR A 176 -15.27 -19.26 8.62
CA THR A 176 -15.65 -18.18 7.72
C THR A 176 -16.21 -17.01 8.52
N PHE A 177 -15.90 -15.80 8.10
CA PHE A 177 -16.33 -14.57 8.75
C PHE A 177 -16.33 -13.44 7.72
N ILE A 178 -16.97 -12.32 8.06
CA ILE A 178 -16.87 -11.10 7.27
C ILE A 178 -15.60 -10.37 7.70
N GLU A 179 -14.66 -10.15 6.80
CA GLU A 179 -13.48 -9.33 7.03
C GLU A 179 -13.81 -7.88 6.65
N LEU A 180 -13.65 -6.97 7.61
CA LEU A 180 -13.71 -5.53 7.40
C LEU A 180 -12.31 -5.06 7.01
N THR A 181 -12.21 -4.39 5.87
CA THR A 181 -11.01 -3.63 5.47
C THR A 181 -11.30 -2.15 5.67
N VAL A 182 -10.53 -1.49 6.53
CA VAL A 182 -10.57 -0.04 6.74
C VAL A 182 -9.34 0.57 6.10
N THR A 183 -9.54 1.56 5.24
CA THR A 183 -8.46 2.27 4.55
C THR A 183 -8.51 3.74 4.89
N TRP A 184 -7.43 4.23 5.49
CA TRP A 184 -7.18 5.65 5.70
C TRP A 184 -6.22 6.15 4.63
N LYS A 185 -6.56 7.30 4.04
CA LYS A 185 -5.78 7.88 2.94
C LYS A 185 -5.68 9.39 3.09
N ASN A 186 -4.47 9.92 2.91
CA ASN A 186 -4.20 11.33 2.79
C ASN A 186 -4.22 11.75 1.31
N ASN A 187 -5.31 12.38 0.89
CA ASN A 187 -5.45 12.86 -0.48
C ASN A 187 -4.91 14.29 -0.57
N ILE A 188 -3.83 14.46 -1.31
CA ILE A 188 -3.10 15.71 -1.40
C ILE A 188 -3.40 16.37 -2.75
N TYR A 189 -3.79 17.65 -2.70
CA TYR A 189 -3.83 18.55 -3.83
C TYR A 189 -2.78 19.65 -3.63
N GLU A 190 -2.01 19.95 -4.67
CA GLU A 190 -1.03 21.03 -4.66
C GLU A 190 -1.19 21.92 -5.88
N PHE A 191 -1.07 23.22 -5.66
CA PHE A 191 -1.08 24.23 -6.70
C PHE A 191 0.03 25.25 -6.44
N ILE A 192 0.79 25.55 -7.50
CA ILE A 192 1.83 26.58 -7.52
C ILE A 192 1.48 27.49 -8.70
N PRO A 193 1.30 28.82 -8.48
CA PRO A 193 1.06 29.76 -9.56
C PRO A 193 2.20 29.72 -10.58
N ASP A 194 1.86 29.64 -11.86
CA ASP A 194 2.83 29.83 -12.93
C ASP A 194 3.03 31.34 -13.15
N HIS A 195 4.24 31.84 -12.91
CA HIS A 195 4.60 33.23 -13.21
C HIS A 195 5.29 33.37 -14.57
N HIS A 196 5.20 32.36 -15.44
CA HIS A 196 5.89 32.30 -16.74
C HIS A 196 7.39 32.54 -16.63
N SER A 197 7.99 32.04 -15.55
CA SER A 197 9.44 32.13 -15.35
C SER A 197 10.15 31.11 -16.23
N GLU A 198 11.40 31.39 -16.57
CA GLU A 198 12.29 30.40 -17.20
C GLU A 198 12.63 29.22 -16.27
N PHE A 199 12.27 29.31 -14.98
CA PHE A 199 12.50 28.26 -14.01
C PHE A 199 11.46 27.12 -14.16
N PRO A 200 11.91 25.85 -14.27
CA PRO A 200 11.00 24.72 -14.44
C PRO A 200 10.05 24.51 -13.25
N THR A 201 8.74 24.53 -13.50
CA THR A 201 7.71 24.42 -12.46
C THR A 201 7.78 23.13 -11.65
N ASP A 202 8.25 22.03 -12.26
CA ASP A 202 8.41 20.74 -11.57
C ASP A 202 9.49 20.77 -10.48
N LEU A 203 10.43 21.72 -10.53
CA LEU A 203 11.43 21.87 -9.47
C LEU A 203 10.84 22.49 -8.21
N PHE A 204 9.78 23.30 -8.30
CA PHE A 204 9.09 23.84 -7.12
C PHE A 204 8.46 22.75 -6.24
N LYS A 205 8.12 21.59 -6.82
CA LYS A 205 7.66 20.42 -6.04
C LYS A 205 8.71 19.89 -5.07
N LYS A 206 10.01 20.12 -5.36
CA LYS A 206 11.13 19.68 -4.52
C LYS A 206 11.52 20.71 -3.46
N VAL A 207 11.05 21.95 -3.59
CA VAL A 207 11.40 23.03 -2.67
C VAL A 207 10.53 22.92 -1.42
N THR A 208 11.18 23.05 -0.26
CA THR A 208 10.48 23.21 1.01
C THR A 208 10.24 24.70 1.21
N GLY A 209 8.97 25.12 1.24
CA GLY A 209 8.62 26.51 1.52
C GLY A 209 8.44 26.78 3.01
N GLU A 210 8.40 28.07 3.35
CA GLU A 210 7.99 28.55 4.67
C GLU A 210 6.46 28.50 4.78
N LYS A 211 5.93 27.90 5.85
CA LYS A 211 4.48 27.87 6.10
C LYS A 211 4.02 29.27 6.54
N MET A 212 3.19 29.91 5.72
CA MET A 212 2.65 31.24 6.02
C MET A 212 1.35 31.14 6.82
N TYR A 213 0.44 30.27 6.37
CA TYR A 213 -0.84 30.04 7.02
C TYR A 213 -1.17 28.54 6.97
N VAL A 214 -1.84 28.08 8.03
CA VAL A 214 -2.29 26.70 8.19
C VAL A 214 -3.69 26.75 8.80
N ASP A 215 -4.67 26.19 8.10
CA ASP A 215 -6.02 26.00 8.62
C ASP A 215 -6.33 24.51 8.70
N GLU A 216 -6.77 24.06 9.87
CA GLU A 216 -6.98 22.65 10.17
C GLU A 216 -8.40 22.44 10.75
N GLN A 217 -9.28 21.82 9.96
CA GLN A 217 -10.70 21.60 10.32
C GLN A 217 -11.20 20.24 9.82
N ILE A 218 -12.45 19.87 10.13
CA ILE A 218 -13.06 18.67 9.51
C ILE A 218 -13.26 18.92 8.02
N LEU A 219 -13.81 20.10 7.69
CA LEU A 219 -13.90 20.63 6.34
C LEU A 219 -13.33 22.04 6.36
N VAL A 220 -12.29 22.30 5.59
CA VAL A 220 -11.69 23.64 5.49
C VAL A 220 -12.45 24.48 4.46
N PRO A 221 -12.70 25.78 4.72
CA PRO A 221 -13.27 26.66 3.70
C PRO A 221 -12.22 26.99 2.63
N PRO A 222 -12.65 27.42 1.44
CA PRO A 222 -11.74 28.03 0.47
C PRO A 222 -11.04 29.25 1.05
N VAL A 223 -9.78 29.44 0.66
CA VAL A 223 -9.01 30.64 0.98
C VAL A 223 -9.65 31.84 0.28
N ILE A 224 -9.83 32.92 1.04
CA ILE A 224 -10.35 34.20 0.56
C ILE A 224 -9.36 35.32 0.83
N ASN A 225 -9.33 36.33 -0.04
CA ASN A 225 -8.51 37.53 0.10
C ASN A 225 -6.99 37.25 0.22
N PHE A 226 -6.50 36.13 -0.30
CA PHE A 226 -5.06 35.90 -0.41
C PHE A 226 -4.45 36.86 -1.43
N PRO A 227 -3.23 37.40 -1.19
CA PRO A 227 -2.59 38.37 -2.08
C PRO A 227 -2.44 37.90 -3.54
N GLU A 228 -2.31 36.59 -3.74
CA GLU A 228 -2.23 35.95 -5.04
C GLU A 228 -3.61 35.41 -5.47
N PRO A 229 -4.31 36.05 -6.44
CA PRO A 229 -5.69 35.69 -6.79
C PRO A 229 -5.86 34.25 -7.30
N SER A 230 -4.83 33.72 -7.96
CA SER A 230 -4.84 32.34 -8.45
C SER A 230 -4.94 31.31 -7.33
N ILE A 231 -4.43 31.61 -6.12
CA ILE A 231 -4.58 30.75 -4.94
C ILE A 231 -6.03 30.73 -4.46
N ASN A 232 -6.71 31.87 -4.41
CA ASN A 232 -8.12 31.93 -4.00
C ASN A 232 -8.99 31.04 -4.92
N GLN A 233 -8.81 31.17 -6.23
CA GLN A 233 -9.55 30.38 -7.22
C GLN A 233 -9.23 28.88 -7.12
N ASN A 234 -7.95 28.51 -7.02
CA ASN A 234 -7.56 27.10 -6.95
C ASN A 234 -7.96 26.47 -5.62
N SER A 235 -7.91 27.20 -4.51
CA SER A 235 -8.41 26.73 -3.22
C SER A 235 -9.90 26.38 -3.30
N GLN A 236 -10.72 27.26 -3.90
CA GLN A 236 -12.14 26.99 -4.11
C GLN A 236 -12.36 25.74 -4.96
N THR A 237 -11.65 25.61 -6.07
CA THR A 237 -11.76 24.44 -6.95
C THR A 237 -11.32 23.17 -6.23
N ALA A 238 -10.20 23.19 -5.51
CA ALA A 238 -9.65 22.02 -4.80
C ALA A 238 -10.59 21.52 -3.70
N VAL A 239 -11.14 22.42 -2.88
CA VAL A 239 -12.09 22.07 -1.82
C VAL A 239 -13.35 21.44 -2.41
N GLN A 240 -13.91 22.03 -3.47
CA GLN A 240 -15.09 21.50 -4.16
C GLN A 240 -14.82 20.14 -4.81
N GLN A 241 -13.67 19.97 -5.46
CA GLN A 241 -13.26 18.71 -6.06
C GLN A 241 -13.13 17.61 -5.00
N HIS A 242 -12.40 17.86 -3.91
CA HIS A 242 -12.24 16.88 -2.84
C HIS A 242 -13.58 16.52 -2.18
N TYR A 243 -14.45 17.50 -1.94
CA TYR A 243 -15.78 17.25 -1.41
C TYR A 243 -16.60 16.34 -2.33
N SER A 244 -16.69 16.68 -3.63
CA SER A 244 -17.45 15.89 -4.60
C SER A 244 -16.88 14.49 -4.83
N GLN A 245 -15.56 14.34 -4.78
CA GLN A 245 -14.88 13.07 -5.01
C GLN A 245 -15.01 12.10 -3.83
N TYR A 246 -14.87 12.58 -2.60
CA TYR A 246 -14.71 11.70 -1.44
C TYR A 246 -15.98 11.53 -0.60
N MET A 247 -16.87 12.52 -0.56
CA MET A 247 -18.00 12.48 0.39
C MET A 247 -19.00 11.34 0.13
N SER A 248 -19.11 10.87 -1.11
CA SER A 248 -20.04 9.79 -1.48
C SER A 248 -19.54 8.39 -1.14
N THR A 249 -18.22 8.20 -1.01
CA THR A 249 -17.59 6.87 -0.86
C THR A 249 -16.77 6.73 0.41
N CYS A 250 -16.40 7.84 1.04
CA CYS A 250 -15.53 7.90 2.20
C CYS A 250 -16.08 8.86 3.25
N ARG A 251 -15.66 8.71 4.51
CA ARG A 251 -15.80 9.74 5.54
C ARG A 251 -14.57 10.64 5.50
N ILE A 252 -14.76 11.94 5.36
CA ILE A 252 -13.69 12.92 5.57
C ILE A 252 -13.52 13.08 7.08
N LEU A 253 -12.33 12.75 7.59
CA LEU A 253 -12.01 12.84 9.02
C LEU A 253 -11.41 14.20 9.36
N LYS A 254 -10.56 14.72 8.47
CA LYS A 254 -9.83 15.96 8.69
C LYS A 254 -9.34 16.53 7.35
N GLN A 255 -9.29 17.85 7.26
CA GLN A 255 -8.62 18.58 6.20
C GLN A 255 -7.62 19.60 6.77
N VAL A 256 -6.53 19.82 6.03
CA VAL A 256 -5.56 20.87 6.30
C VAL A 256 -5.33 21.66 5.02
N SER A 257 -5.54 22.96 5.08
CA SER A 257 -5.07 23.92 4.08
C SER A 257 -3.73 24.48 4.53
N THR A 258 -2.76 24.59 3.63
CA THR A 258 -1.48 25.25 3.92
C THR A 258 -1.01 26.07 2.74
N GLU A 259 -0.71 27.33 3.01
CA GLU A 259 -0.13 28.27 2.06
C GLU A 259 1.35 28.45 2.44
N TYR A 260 2.23 28.10 1.50
CA TYR A 260 3.66 28.26 1.64
C TYR A 260 4.15 29.46 0.83
N LEU A 261 5.19 30.12 1.32
CA LEU A 261 6.05 30.99 0.55
C LEU A 261 7.27 30.18 0.07
N LEU A 262 7.53 30.19 -1.24
CA LEU A 262 8.64 29.52 -1.91
C LEU A 262 9.65 30.54 -2.42
#